data_AF-A0A8T4ZPC3-F1
#
_entry.id   AF-A0A8T4ZPC3-F1
#
_cell.length_a   1.000
_cell.length_b   1.000
_cell.length_c   1.000
_cell.angle_alpha   90.00
_cell.angle_beta   90.00
_cell.angle_gamma   90.00
#
_symmetry.space_group_name_H-M   'P 1'
#
loop_
_entity.id
_entity.type
_entity.pdbx_description
1 polymer ?
#
loop_
_entity_poly.entity_id
_entity_poly.type
_entity_poly.pdbx_seq_one_letter_code
_entity_poly.pdbx_strand_id
1 'polypeptide(L)'
;SLPQGGAVTAGSMIPIVWLAIRRGPKIGLFAAAAYGCVQLAMEPFLFHPAQVLLDYPIAFGMLGLAGFFQDHPFVGAHIAIAGRFLAHFVSGIVFFANYAPEGMHPAIYSAIYNGSYLIPELLITVYILYLLQESKILKIFL
;
A
#
# COMPACT_ATOMS: atom_id res chain seq x y z
N SER A 1 -0.01 -14.63 -6.17
CA SER A 1 1.17 -13.94 -5.63
C SER A 1 2.24 -13.86 -6.71
N LEU A 2 3.07 -12.84 -6.66
CA LEU A 2 4.18 -12.54 -7.57
C LEU A 2 5.52 -12.89 -6.90
N PRO A 3 6.59 -13.13 -7.68
CA PRO A 3 7.84 -13.70 -7.17
C PRO A 3 8.58 -12.84 -6.12
N GLN A 4 8.40 -11.52 -6.11
CA GLN A 4 9.04 -10.58 -5.17
C GLN A 4 8.02 -10.00 -4.17
N GLY A 5 7.13 -10.86 -3.66
CA GLY A 5 6.20 -10.49 -2.56
C GLY A 5 4.98 -9.65 -2.97
N GLY A 6 4.81 -9.31 -4.24
CA GLY A 6 3.62 -8.61 -4.72
C GLY A 6 2.39 -9.53 -4.71
N ALA A 7 1.24 -9.06 -4.21
CA ALA A 7 0.03 -9.88 -4.19
C ALA A 7 -1.23 -9.03 -4.32
N VAL A 8 -2.19 -9.54 -5.09
CA VAL A 8 -3.58 -9.10 -5.02
C VAL A 8 -4.26 -9.94 -3.95
N THR A 9 -4.90 -9.26 -3.01
CA THR A 9 -5.54 -9.77 -1.81
C THR A 9 -7.03 -9.42 -1.82
N ALA A 10 -7.80 -10.00 -0.90
CA ALA A 10 -9.21 -9.64 -0.70
C ALA A 10 -9.36 -8.32 0.09
N GLY A 11 -8.58 -7.28 -0.26
CA GLY A 11 -8.65 -5.96 0.36
C GLY A 11 -7.91 -5.86 1.70
N SER A 12 -6.71 -6.45 1.81
CA SER A 12 -5.87 -6.40 3.00
C SER A 12 -5.50 -4.96 3.43
N MET A 13 -5.52 -4.00 2.51
CA MET A 13 -5.24 -2.59 2.80
C MET A 13 -6.39 -1.86 3.53
N ILE A 14 -7.62 -2.40 3.45
CA ILE A 14 -8.84 -1.71 3.88
C ILE A 14 -8.84 -1.41 5.37
N PRO A 15 -8.50 -2.34 6.29
CA PRO A 15 -8.52 -2.04 7.72
C PRO A 15 -7.61 -0.87 8.11
N ILE A 16 -6.42 -0.79 7.49
CA ILE A 16 -5.43 0.28 7.74
C ILE A 16 -5.91 1.61 7.16
N VAL A 17 -6.35 1.61 5.89
CA VAL A 17 -6.85 2.81 5.21
C VAL A 17 -8.09 3.36 5.94
N TRP A 18 -9.01 2.47 6.32
CA TRP A 18 -10.19 2.83 7.10
C TRP A 18 -9.83 3.39 8.48
N LEU A 19 -8.90 2.76 9.20
CA LEU A 19 -8.41 3.27 10.48
C LEU A 19 -7.81 4.68 10.34
N ALA A 20 -7.01 4.90 9.29
CA ALA A 20 -6.41 6.20 9.02
C ALA A 20 -7.48 7.27 8.76
N ILE A 21 -8.44 6.99 7.86
CA ILE A 21 -9.57 7.89 7.57
C ILE A 21 -10.38 8.19 8.83
N ARG A 22 -10.56 7.20 9.72
CA ARG A 22 -11.36 7.35 10.94
C ARG A 22 -10.65 8.11 12.06
N ARG A 23 -9.36 7.87 12.26
CA ARG A 23 -8.59 8.34 13.42
C ARG A 23 -7.59 9.45 13.07
N GLY A 24 -7.61 9.90 11.83
CA GLY A 24 -6.74 10.95 11.32
C GLY A 24 -5.30 10.47 11.08
N PRO A 25 -4.43 11.37 10.60
CA PRO A 25 -3.14 11.02 10.04
C PRO A 25 -2.15 10.53 11.10
N LYS A 26 -2.20 11.04 12.34
CA LYS A 26 -1.28 10.63 13.42
C LYS A 26 -1.43 9.16 13.76
N ILE A 27 -2.66 8.71 14.00
CA ILE A 27 -2.96 7.31 14.33
C ILE A 27 -2.82 6.44 13.08
N GLY A 28 -3.27 6.93 11.92
CA GLY A 28 -3.15 6.23 10.64
C GLY A 28 -1.70 5.90 10.28
N LEU A 29 -0.80 6.90 10.27
CA LEU A 29 0.61 6.71 9.94
C LEU A 29 1.31 5.76 10.92
N PHE A 30 1.08 5.94 12.23
CA PHE A 30 1.69 5.08 13.24
C PHE A 30 1.24 3.62 13.10
N ALA A 31 -0.08 3.40 13.02
CA ALA A 31 -0.63 2.05 12.88
C ALA A 31 -0.20 1.38 11.57
N ALA A 32 -0.15 2.14 10.48
CA ALA A 32 0.27 1.64 9.18
C ALA A 32 1.76 1.27 9.15
N ALA A 33 2.63 2.08 9.73
CA ALA A 33 4.06 1.78 9.85
C ALA A 33 4.30 0.56 10.77
N ALA A 34 3.59 0.49 11.91
CA ALA A 34 3.64 -0.66 12.80
C ALA A 34 3.17 -1.95 12.11
N TYR A 35 2.11 -1.85 11.31
CA TYR A 35 1.65 -2.97 10.49
C TYR A 35 2.70 -3.40 9.45
N GLY A 36 3.44 -2.46 8.86
CA GLY A 36 4.59 -2.79 8.02
C GLY A 36 5.65 -3.64 8.73
N CYS A 37 5.94 -3.35 10.01
CA CYS A 37 6.82 -4.19 10.83
C CYS A 37 6.23 -5.59 11.10
N VAL A 38 4.91 -5.68 11.30
CA VAL A 38 4.23 -6.97 11.45
C VAL A 38 4.32 -7.76 10.15
N GLN A 39 4.12 -7.12 8.99
CA GLN A 39 4.25 -7.78 7.70
C GLN A 39 5.68 -8.30 7.48
N LEU A 40 6.69 -7.53 7.87
CA LEU A 40 8.09 -7.96 7.82
C LEU A 40 8.33 -9.23 8.65
N ALA A 41 7.69 -9.34 9.81
CA ALA A 41 7.82 -10.52 10.67
C ALA A 41 7.09 -11.75 10.11
N MET A 42 5.96 -11.55 9.42
CA MET A 42 5.14 -12.65 8.88
C MET A 42 5.69 -13.18 7.55
N GLU A 43 6.09 -12.28 6.65
CA GLU A 43 6.53 -12.62 5.29
C GLU A 43 7.84 -11.88 4.96
N PRO A 44 8.97 -12.27 5.61
CA PRO A 44 10.24 -11.58 5.44
C PRO A 44 10.84 -11.82 4.06
N PHE A 45 11.16 -10.74 3.36
CA PHE A 45 11.92 -10.70 2.12
C PHE A 45 13.06 -9.69 2.30
N LEU A 46 14.20 -10.20 2.78
CA LEU A 46 15.34 -9.39 3.19
C LEU A 46 16.41 -9.42 2.10
N PHE A 47 16.48 -8.37 1.28
CA PHE A 47 17.53 -8.22 0.29
C PHE A 47 18.59 -7.20 0.71
N HIS A 48 18.16 -6.03 1.18
CA HIS A 48 19.04 -4.95 1.64
C HIS A 48 18.33 -4.13 2.73
N PRO A 49 19.02 -3.60 3.77
CA PRO A 49 18.36 -2.86 4.83
C PRO A 49 17.47 -1.69 4.35
N ALA A 50 17.93 -0.93 3.35
CA ALA A 50 17.13 0.15 2.77
C ALA A 50 15.93 -0.36 1.96
N GLN A 51 16.05 -1.53 1.31
CA GLN A 51 14.93 -2.19 0.63
C GLN A 51 13.86 -2.61 1.65
N VAL A 52 14.28 -3.19 2.77
CA VAL A 52 13.37 -3.58 3.85
C VAL A 52 12.58 -2.38 4.37
N LEU A 53 13.22 -1.23 4.56
CA LEU A 53 12.50 -0.02 4.95
C LEU A 53 11.48 0.40 3.90
N LEU A 54 11.88 0.43 2.62
CA LEU A 54 11.05 0.85 1.50
C LEU A 54 9.89 -0.10 1.18
N ASP A 55 10.04 -1.40 1.42
CA ASP A 55 9.01 -2.41 1.11
C ASP A 55 8.11 -2.76 2.30
N TYR A 56 8.52 -2.41 3.53
CA TYR A 56 7.77 -2.71 4.74
C TYR A 56 7.36 -1.43 5.50
N PRO A 57 8.02 -0.96 6.58
CA PRO A 57 7.53 0.18 7.35
C PRO A 57 7.13 1.42 6.54
N ILE A 58 7.92 1.77 5.51
CA ILE A 58 7.61 2.94 4.68
C ILE A 58 6.45 2.63 3.75
N ALA A 59 6.51 1.54 2.96
CA ALA A 59 5.44 1.20 2.01
C ALA A 59 4.07 1.11 2.68
N PHE A 60 3.99 0.39 3.81
CA PHE A 60 2.76 0.28 4.57
C PHE A 60 2.43 1.58 5.31
N GLY A 61 3.42 2.28 5.85
CA GLY A 61 3.25 3.60 6.46
C GLY A 61 2.56 4.61 5.54
N MET A 62 2.85 4.56 4.23
CA MET A 62 2.17 5.42 3.24
C MET A 62 0.66 5.21 3.17
N LEU A 63 0.14 4.04 3.56
CA LEU A 63 -1.30 3.82 3.67
C LEU A 63 -1.96 4.74 4.71
N GLY A 64 -1.21 5.16 5.72
CA GLY A 64 -1.64 6.11 6.74
C GLY A 64 -1.92 7.52 6.21
N LEU A 65 -1.43 7.87 5.01
CA LEU A 65 -1.71 9.16 4.36
C LEU A 65 -3.20 9.36 4.07
N ALA A 66 -3.98 8.28 3.95
CA ALA A 66 -5.43 8.38 3.82
C ALA A 66 -6.08 9.16 4.98
N GLY A 67 -5.44 9.19 6.16
CA GLY A 67 -5.93 9.93 7.31
C GLY A 67 -5.92 11.45 7.16
N PHE A 68 -5.21 12.02 6.17
CA PHE A 68 -5.33 13.44 5.84
C PHE A 68 -6.62 13.78 5.08
N PHE A 69 -7.34 12.78 4.58
CA PHE A 69 -8.51 12.94 3.71
C PHE A 69 -9.77 12.32 4.34
N GLN A 70 -10.02 12.62 5.62
CA GLN A 70 -11.11 12.01 6.39
C GLN A 70 -12.49 12.25 5.76
N ASP A 71 -12.71 13.43 5.18
CA ASP A 71 -13.96 13.80 4.49
C ASP A 71 -14.01 13.33 3.02
N HIS A 72 -12.88 12.85 2.50
CA HIS A 72 -12.72 12.43 1.11
C HIS A 72 -12.07 11.04 1.04
N PRO A 73 -12.74 9.99 1.54
CA PRO A 73 -12.15 8.66 1.74
C PRO A 73 -11.60 8.05 0.45
N PHE A 74 -12.25 8.28 -0.69
CA PHE A 74 -11.77 7.83 -1.99
C PHE A 74 -10.46 8.51 -2.39
N VAL A 75 -10.35 9.83 -2.20
CA VAL A 75 -9.10 10.56 -2.44
C VAL A 75 -8.00 10.04 -1.51
N GLY A 76 -8.34 9.84 -0.24
CA GLY A 76 -7.42 9.25 0.75
C GLY A 76 -6.88 7.89 0.31
N ALA A 77 -7.75 6.99 -0.18
CA ALA A 77 -7.35 5.68 -0.68
C ALA A 77 -6.39 5.76 -1.89
N HIS A 78 -6.65 6.66 -2.84
CA HIS A 78 -5.76 6.88 -3.98
C HIS A 78 -4.40 7.40 -3.53
N ILE A 79 -4.35 8.38 -2.63
CA ILE A 79 -3.09 8.93 -2.11
C ILE A 79 -2.31 7.87 -1.32
N ALA A 80 -2.98 7.09 -0.48
CA ALA A 80 -2.38 6.00 0.28
C ALA A 80 -1.70 4.97 -0.63
N ILE A 81 -2.42 4.49 -1.64
CA ILE A 81 -1.92 3.44 -2.53
C ILE A 81 -0.88 3.99 -3.51
N ALA A 82 -1.02 5.23 -3.97
CA ALA A 82 0.02 5.91 -4.76
C ALA A 82 1.31 6.07 -3.95
N GLY A 83 1.21 6.46 -2.68
CA GLY A 83 2.36 6.55 -1.78
C GLY A 83 3.06 5.20 -1.60
N ARG A 84 2.28 4.13 -1.36
CA ARG A 84 2.81 2.76 -1.27
C ARG A 84 3.46 2.32 -2.58
N PHE A 85 2.83 2.62 -3.73
CA PHE A 85 3.40 2.36 -5.04
C PHE A 85 4.74 3.05 -5.22
N LEU A 86 4.87 4.34 -4.85
CA LEU A 86 6.12 5.08 -4.98
C LEU A 86 7.25 4.45 -4.16
N ALA A 87 6.97 3.99 -2.94
CA ALA A 87 7.97 3.31 -2.11
C ALA A 87 8.48 2.01 -2.77
N HIS A 88 7.55 1.15 -3.21
CA HIS A 88 7.90 -0.08 -3.92
C HIS A 88 8.51 0.17 -5.30
N PHE A 89 8.11 1.25 -5.98
CA PHE A 89 8.65 1.64 -7.28
C PHE A 89 10.13 2.02 -7.18
N VAL A 90 10.48 2.82 -6.16
CA VAL A 90 11.87 3.17 -5.87
C VAL A 90 12.65 1.92 -5.44
N SER A 91 12.08 1.07 -4.57
CA SER A 91 12.70 -0.21 -4.20
C SER A 91 12.98 -1.08 -5.43
N GLY A 92 12.00 -1.21 -6.33
CA GLY A 92 12.10 -1.98 -7.57
C GLY A 92 13.21 -1.49 -8.50
N ILE A 93 13.39 -0.17 -8.64
CA ILE A 93 14.46 0.40 -9.45
C ILE A 93 15.84 0.14 -8.84
N VAL A 94 15.97 0.31 -7.51
CA VAL A 94 17.28 0.29 -6.86
C VAL A 94 17.76 -1.14 -6.58
N PHE A 95 16.85 -2.04 -6.18
CA PHE A 95 17.19 -3.36 -5.66
C PHE A 95 16.77 -4.52 -6.56
N PHE A 96 15.80 -4.29 -7.45
CA PHE A 96 15.23 -5.35 -8.31
C PHE A 96 15.45 -5.12 -9.81
N ALA A 97 16.29 -4.16 -10.20
CA ALA A 97 16.62 -3.90 -11.61
C ALA A 97 17.15 -5.13 -12.35
N ASN A 98 17.87 -6.02 -11.65
CA ASN A 98 18.43 -7.24 -12.23
C ASN A 98 17.37 -8.27 -12.68
N TYR A 99 16.12 -8.08 -12.29
CA TYR A 99 14.99 -8.91 -12.74
C TYR A 99 14.30 -8.34 -13.99
N ALA A 100 14.72 -7.17 -14.48
CA ALA A 100 14.19 -6.61 -15.71
C ALA A 100 14.60 -7.48 -16.92
N PRO A 101 13.67 -7.77 -17.85
CA PRO A 101 14.00 -8.44 -19.10
C PRO A 101 15.09 -7.71 -19.90
N GLU A 102 15.84 -8.45 -20.72
CA GLU A 102 16.89 -7.87 -21.57
C GLU A 102 16.31 -6.74 -22.44
N GLY A 103 16.96 -5.57 -22.40
CA GLY A 103 16.51 -4.37 -23.12
C GLY A 103 15.38 -3.56 -22.44
N MET A 104 14.82 -4.01 -21.31
CA MET A 104 13.81 -3.24 -20.57
C MET A 104 14.45 -2.29 -19.56
N HIS A 105 14.07 -1.01 -19.60
CA HIS A 105 14.51 -0.03 -18.62
C HIS A 105 14.02 -0.40 -17.20
N PRO A 106 14.87 -0.37 -16.15
CA PRO A 106 14.48 -0.79 -14.79
C PRO A 106 13.24 -0.09 -14.22
N ALA A 107 13.06 1.19 -14.53
CA ALA A 107 11.85 1.93 -14.13
C ALA A 107 10.58 1.38 -14.78
N ILE A 108 10.64 0.93 -16.04
CA ILE A 108 9.47 0.33 -16.71
C ILE A 108 9.14 -1.00 -16.05
N TYR A 109 10.15 -1.83 -15.82
CA TYR A 109 9.99 -3.10 -15.10
C TYR A 109 9.35 -2.89 -13.72
N SER A 110 9.92 -1.98 -12.92
CA SER A 110 9.42 -1.65 -11.58
C SER A 110 7.98 -1.13 -11.60
N ALA A 111 7.64 -0.26 -12.55
CA ALA A 111 6.28 0.28 -12.68
C ALA A 111 5.27 -0.82 -13.03
N ILE A 112 5.58 -1.67 -14.01
CA ILE A 112 4.70 -2.77 -14.43
C ILE A 112 4.54 -3.76 -13.28
N TYR A 113 5.64 -4.20 -12.68
CA TYR A 113 5.61 -5.17 -11.60
C TYR A 113 4.75 -4.68 -10.42
N ASN A 114 5.03 -3.47 -9.91
CA ASN A 114 4.29 -2.92 -8.78
C ASN A 114 2.85 -2.53 -9.12
N GLY A 115 2.64 -1.99 -10.32
CA GLY A 115 1.31 -1.61 -10.79
C GLY A 115 0.39 -2.82 -10.98
N SER A 116 0.94 -3.96 -11.40
CA SER A 116 0.16 -5.16 -11.71
C SER A 116 -0.65 -5.69 -10.52
N TYR A 117 -0.19 -5.48 -9.28
CA TYR A 117 -0.93 -5.88 -8.08
C TYR A 117 -1.53 -4.69 -7.31
N LEU A 118 -0.90 -3.51 -7.33
CA LEU A 118 -1.43 -2.35 -6.61
C LEU A 118 -2.64 -1.70 -7.30
N ILE A 119 -2.75 -1.76 -8.62
CA ILE A 119 -3.93 -1.26 -9.34
C ILE A 119 -5.17 -2.09 -8.98
N PRO A 120 -5.16 -3.45 -9.08
CA PRO A 120 -6.27 -4.26 -8.59
C PRO A 120 -6.59 -4.01 -7.11
N GLU A 121 -5.58 -3.89 -6.24
CA GLU A 121 -5.79 -3.56 -4.82
C GLU A 121 -6.49 -2.22 -4.61
N LEU A 122 -6.15 -1.19 -5.38
CA LEU A 122 -6.83 0.10 -5.35
C LEU A 122 -8.30 -0.04 -5.76
N LEU A 123 -8.59 -0.78 -6.83
CA LEU A 123 -9.96 -0.99 -7.28
C LEU A 123 -10.79 -1.72 -6.22
N ILE A 124 -10.23 -2.78 -5.61
CA ILE A 124 -10.88 -3.52 -4.52
C ILE A 124 -11.11 -2.62 -3.31
N THR A 125 -10.09 -1.85 -2.90
CA THR A 125 -10.17 -0.94 -1.76
C THR A 125 -11.24 0.13 -1.96
N VAL A 126 -11.26 0.78 -3.13
CA VAL A 126 -12.25 1.80 -3.49
C VAL A 126 -13.65 1.19 -3.53
N TYR A 127 -13.81 0.01 -4.12
CA TYR A 127 -15.10 -0.67 -4.19
C TYR A 127 -15.65 -1.03 -2.80
N ILE A 128 -14.81 -1.55 -1.90
CA ILE A 128 -15.25 -1.87 -0.54
C ILE A 128 -15.52 -0.60 0.27
N LEU A 129 -14.70 0.45 0.13
CA LEU A 129 -14.98 1.74 0.77
C LEU A 129 -16.33 2.32 0.30
N TYR A 130 -16.66 2.17 -0.99
CA TYR A 130 -17.97 2.54 -1.52
C TYR A 130 -19.10 1.76 -0.85
N LEU A 131 -18.98 0.43 -0.74
CA LEU A 131 -19.98 -0.39 -0.04
C LEU A 131 -20.13 -0.01 1.45
N LEU A 132 -19.02 0.31 2.13
CA LEU A 132 -19.03 0.75 3.53
C LEU A 132 -19.72 2.12 3.70
N GLN A 133 -19.57 3.01 2.72
CA GLN A 133 -20.23 4.31 2.71
C GLN A 133 -21.74 4.19 2.46
N GLU A 134 -22.15 3.39 1.48
CA GLU A 134 -23.57 3.17 1.13
C GLU A 134 -24.32 2.42 2.23
N SER A 135 -23.69 1.41 2.83
CA SER A 135 -24.28 0.67 3.96
C SER A 135 -24.43 1.50 5.24
N LYS A 136 -23.97 2.76 5.25
CA LYS A 136 -23.88 3.65 6.42
C LYS A 136 -23.10 3.01 7.59
N ILE A 137 -22.39 1.89 7.39
CA ILE A 137 -21.54 1.27 8.41
C ILE A 137 -20.44 2.24 8.84
N LEU A 138 -19.96 3.08 7.91
CA LEU A 138 -19.05 4.19 8.24
C LEU A 138 -19.63 5.13 9.30
N LYS A 139 -20.96 5.31 9.35
CA LYS A 139 -21.67 6.17 10.30
C LYS A 139 -22.19 5.44 11.54
N ILE A 140 -22.39 4.11 11.50
CA ILE A 140 -22.94 3.33 12.62
C ILE A 140 -22.04 3.36 13.86
N PHE A 141 -20.73 3.55 13.66
CA PHE A 141 -19.77 3.67 14.76
C PHE A 141 -19.21 5.09 14.90
N LEU A 142 -19.78 6.09 14.24
CA LEU A 142 -19.54 7.52 14.50
C LEU A 142 -20.56 8.02 15.51
#